data_AF-A0A8B7P181-F1
#
_entry.id   AF-A0A8B7P181-F1
#
_cell.length_a   1.000
_cell.length_b   1.000
_cell.length_c   1.000
_cell.angle_alpha   90.00
_cell.angle_beta   90.00
_cell.angle_gamma   90.00
#
_symmetry.space_group_name_H-M   'P 1'
#
loop_
_entity.id
_entity.type
_entity.pdbx_description
1 polymer ?
#
loop_
_entity_poly.entity_id
_entity_poly.type
_entity_poly.pdbx_seq_one_letter_code
_entity_poly.pdbx_strand_id
1 'polypeptide(L)'
;MEEMKYLECSVCNETYNDSDHRPISLPCGHVFCGPCLHQVEENNELRRTEENADTLPQCPSCREPWDGESARFPVCYMLIPNDADIWKTAAGENQDGVCPSHRVLYEFWCSSCSQAFCKKCLKSHRNHCTILPADLLEGEFNSDLQKSNFFVNGEEVIKSIDEAVRDCDSALQVMRKIRAFEREFQLRKKNLEKQRQNLKEAMNLMKNYIKEESFDVTCEKLWNFFRMKSHGDVLCETLENNCRRIIEQTSDLKGSFEKAEAALQARIIKLMPSEFLPNNSEWDIRGEYAAQKAMATLRNSNNKPQGCVTVWSTASEPVQHLSLLLVQLAEAGCAITLHLLDSFWSRESPPTDCHRLEPFLQAGHGHALHFFHGYVKASTLQAMTSLQYIGLLVSDWPVRGE
;
A
#
# COMPACT_ATOMS: atom_id res chain seq x y z
N MET A 1 -9.28 25.87 -5.20
CA MET A 1 -8.89 25.95 -6.63
C MET A 1 -7.40 26.26 -6.70
N GLU A 2 -6.57 25.35 -6.20
CA GLU A 2 -5.11 25.57 -6.15
C GLU A 2 -4.37 24.22 -6.24
N GLU A 3 -4.88 23.30 -7.07
CA GLU A 3 -4.43 21.89 -7.13
C GLU A 3 -3.93 21.44 -8.52
N MET A 4 -3.78 22.34 -9.50
CA MET A 4 -3.37 21.98 -10.87
C MET A 4 -1.89 22.21 -11.23
N LYS A 5 -1.11 22.94 -10.43
CA LYS A 5 0.28 23.34 -10.77
C LYS A 5 1.31 22.21 -10.89
N TYR A 6 0.94 20.96 -10.62
CA TYR A 6 1.89 19.83 -10.58
C TYR A 6 1.92 18.99 -11.87
N LEU A 7 1.02 19.27 -12.81
CA LEU A 7 0.99 18.66 -14.14
C LEU A 7 1.51 19.63 -15.21
N GLU A 8 2.02 20.78 -14.81
CA GLU A 8 2.49 21.84 -15.69
C GLU A 8 4.00 21.99 -15.58
N CYS A 9 4.65 22.26 -16.71
CA CYS A 9 6.06 22.58 -16.76
C CYS A 9 6.30 23.93 -16.06
N SER A 10 7.18 23.97 -15.06
CA SER A 10 7.48 25.20 -14.32
C SER A 10 8.15 26.32 -15.13
N VAL A 11 8.56 26.05 -16.37
CA VAL A 11 9.18 27.03 -17.28
C VAL A 11 8.14 27.66 -18.21
N CYS A 12 7.35 26.85 -18.92
CA CYS A 12 6.34 27.37 -19.85
C CYS A 12 4.91 27.43 -19.27
N ASN A 13 4.68 26.83 -18.10
CA ASN A 13 3.37 26.65 -17.45
C ASN A 13 2.35 25.85 -18.27
N GLU A 14 2.79 25.11 -19.30
CA GLU A 14 1.93 24.23 -20.09
C GLU A 14 1.83 22.83 -19.47
N THR A 15 0.67 22.19 -19.64
CA THR A 15 0.41 20.85 -19.11
C THR A 15 1.24 19.80 -19.84
N TYR A 16 1.85 18.87 -19.11
CA TYR A 16 2.60 17.76 -19.67
C TYR A 16 1.69 16.83 -20.49
N ASN A 17 2.23 16.24 -21.55
CA ASN A 17 1.51 15.27 -22.38
C ASN A 17 2.49 14.28 -23.03
N ASP A 18 1.99 13.25 -23.70
CA ASP A 18 2.85 12.27 -24.42
C ASP A 18 3.22 12.73 -25.84
N SER A 19 2.92 13.96 -26.25
CA SER A 19 3.27 14.51 -27.55
C SER A 19 4.43 15.49 -27.43
N ASP A 20 4.11 16.77 -27.37
CA ASP A 20 4.99 17.92 -27.49
C ASP A 20 5.45 18.45 -26.13
N HIS A 21 4.74 18.13 -25.05
CA HIS A 21 5.07 18.52 -23.68
C HIS A 21 5.46 17.31 -22.83
N ARG A 22 6.30 16.42 -23.39
CA ARG A 22 6.81 15.24 -22.66
C ARG A 22 7.60 15.65 -21.41
N PRO A 23 7.23 15.17 -20.20
CA PRO A 23 7.95 15.49 -18.97
C PRO A 23 9.26 14.70 -18.89
N ILE A 24 10.40 15.37 -19.01
CA ILE A 24 11.73 14.77 -18.99
C ILE A 24 12.39 15.02 -17.63
N SER A 25 12.86 13.97 -16.96
CA SER A 25 13.56 14.04 -15.68
C SER A 25 15.05 14.22 -15.87
N LEU A 26 15.60 15.34 -15.39
CA LEU A 26 17.05 15.55 -15.33
C LEU A 26 17.72 14.65 -14.28
N PRO A 27 19.06 14.45 -14.33
CA PRO A 27 19.80 13.69 -13.31
C PRO A 27 19.64 14.22 -11.88
N CYS A 28 19.39 15.53 -11.73
CA CYS A 28 19.09 16.17 -10.45
C CYS A 28 17.67 15.88 -9.90
N GLY A 29 16.84 15.16 -10.65
CA GLY A 29 15.47 14.77 -10.26
C GLY A 29 14.38 15.81 -10.55
N HIS A 30 14.72 16.99 -11.10
CA HIS A 30 13.72 17.97 -11.56
C HIS A 30 13.20 17.60 -12.95
N VAL A 31 11.92 17.93 -13.19
CA VAL A 31 11.22 17.56 -14.44
C VAL A 31 10.76 18.80 -15.19
N PHE A 32 10.99 18.83 -16.50
CA PHE A 32 10.61 19.92 -17.41
C PHE A 32 10.13 19.33 -18.73
N CYS A 33 9.39 20.08 -19.54
CA CYS A 33 8.99 19.57 -20.85
C CYS A 33 10.18 19.57 -21.81
N GLY A 34 10.20 18.63 -22.76
CA GLY A 34 11.23 18.52 -23.79
C GLY A 34 11.59 19.85 -24.48
N PRO A 35 10.60 20.64 -24.97
CA PRO A 35 10.87 21.94 -25.58
C PRO A 35 11.62 22.92 -24.67
N CYS A 36 11.28 22.95 -23.37
CA CYS A 36 11.96 23.83 -22.41
C CYS A 36 13.40 23.38 -22.14
N LEU A 37 13.68 22.09 -22.09
CA LEU A 37 15.07 21.62 -21.93
C LEU A 37 15.90 21.87 -23.20
N HIS A 38 15.33 21.63 -24.37
CA HIS A 38 15.98 21.94 -25.64
C HIS A 38 16.36 23.42 -25.75
N GLN A 39 15.47 24.31 -25.32
CA GLN A 39 15.75 25.75 -25.28
C GLN A 39 16.92 26.11 -24.34
N VAL A 40 17.10 25.38 -23.24
CA VAL A 40 18.24 25.58 -22.33
C VAL A 40 19.54 25.11 -22.97
N GLU A 41 19.51 24.00 -23.70
CA GLU A 41 20.66 23.47 -24.45
C GLU A 41 21.08 24.43 -25.57
N GLU A 42 20.15 24.90 -26.41
CA GLU A 42 20.42 25.88 -27.45
C GLU A 42 21.00 27.18 -26.89
N ASN A 43 20.44 27.68 -25.78
CA ASN A 43 20.93 28.89 -25.13
C ASN A 43 22.34 28.71 -24.53
N ASN A 44 22.68 27.50 -24.10
CA ASN A 44 24.01 27.17 -23.64
C ASN A 44 25.00 27.14 -24.83
N GLU A 45 24.62 26.52 -25.94
CA GLU A 45 25.43 26.47 -27.17
C GLU A 45 25.70 27.85 -27.76
N LEU A 46 24.70 28.74 -27.82
CA LEU A 46 24.85 30.12 -28.29
C LEU A 46 25.81 30.96 -27.44
N ARG A 47 26.02 30.56 -26.17
CA ARG A 47 26.91 31.25 -25.22
C ARG A 47 28.30 30.62 -25.14
N ARG A 48 28.58 29.60 -25.97
CA ARG A 48 29.91 29.01 -26.07
C ARG A 48 30.87 29.99 -26.75
N THR A 49 32.02 30.14 -26.12
CA THR A 49 33.20 30.91 -26.50
C THR A 49 34.41 29.98 -26.30
N GLU A 50 35.56 30.33 -26.88
CA GLU A 50 36.78 29.51 -26.73
C GLU A 50 37.20 29.32 -25.26
N GLU A 51 36.80 30.24 -24.36
CA GLU A 51 37.15 30.20 -22.93
C GLU A 51 36.21 29.34 -22.06
N ASN A 52 35.04 28.93 -22.57
CA ASN A 52 34.00 28.26 -21.78
C ASN A 52 33.37 27.04 -22.49
N ALA A 53 34.12 26.43 -23.41
CA ALA A 53 33.68 25.31 -24.25
C ALA A 53 33.12 24.11 -23.46
N ASP A 54 33.57 23.89 -22.22
CA ASP A 54 33.15 22.80 -21.34
C ASP A 54 31.95 23.15 -20.43
N THR A 55 31.31 24.31 -20.62
CA THR A 55 30.21 24.74 -19.73
C THR A 55 28.93 23.97 -20.02
N LEU A 56 28.60 23.04 -19.14
CA LEU A 56 27.37 22.24 -19.22
C LEU A 56 26.09 23.08 -19.01
N PRO A 57 24.96 22.71 -19.64
CA PRO A 57 23.66 23.31 -19.39
C PRO A 57 23.22 23.09 -17.94
N GLN A 58 22.44 24.04 -17.39
CA GLN A 58 22.10 24.09 -15.95
C GLN A 58 20.60 24.01 -15.72
N CYS A 59 20.20 23.22 -14.71
CA CYS A 59 18.80 23.02 -14.33
C CYS A 59 18.09 24.36 -14.02
N PRO A 60 16.92 24.65 -14.63
CA PRO A 60 16.19 25.89 -14.35
C PRO A 60 15.82 26.11 -12.88
N SER A 61 15.63 25.02 -12.11
CA SER A 61 15.22 25.07 -10.71
C SER A 61 16.40 25.12 -9.73
N CYS A 62 17.35 24.17 -9.83
CA CYS A 62 18.45 24.05 -8.87
C CYS A 62 19.81 24.51 -9.39
N ARG A 63 19.92 24.82 -10.68
CA ARG A 63 21.16 25.21 -11.39
C ARG A 63 22.26 24.15 -11.42
N GLU A 64 21.98 22.92 -11.00
CA GLU A 64 22.92 21.81 -11.18
C GLU A 64 23.17 21.56 -12.67
N PRO A 65 24.43 21.41 -13.10
CA PRO A 65 24.76 21.09 -14.48
C PRO A 65 24.37 19.65 -14.81
N TRP A 66 24.01 19.38 -16.07
CA TRP A 66 23.84 18.02 -16.58
C TRP A 66 24.70 17.78 -17.82
N ASP A 67 25.09 16.52 -18.02
CA ASP A 67 25.82 16.06 -19.19
C ASP A 67 24.94 15.14 -20.05
N GLY A 68 25.04 15.28 -21.37
CA GLY A 68 24.23 14.57 -22.35
C GLY A 68 23.02 15.33 -22.90
N GLU A 69 22.44 14.80 -23.99
CA GLU A 69 21.25 15.33 -24.66
C GLU A 69 19.97 15.08 -23.85
N SER A 70 19.22 16.13 -23.54
CA SER A 70 17.99 16.07 -22.75
C SER A 70 16.95 15.09 -23.30
N ALA A 71 16.90 14.94 -24.63
CA ALA A 71 16.00 14.01 -25.32
C ALA A 71 16.22 12.53 -24.95
N ARG A 72 17.39 12.18 -24.38
CA ARG A 72 17.72 10.81 -23.97
C ARG A 72 17.45 10.52 -22.50
N PHE A 73 17.07 11.52 -21.72
CA PHE A 73 16.76 11.34 -20.31
C PHE A 73 15.38 10.71 -20.10
N PRO A 74 15.15 10.06 -18.93
CA PRO A 74 13.90 9.37 -18.66
C PRO A 74 12.68 10.28 -18.74
N VAL A 75 11.66 9.82 -19.46
CA VAL A 75 10.34 10.45 -19.46
C VAL A 75 9.61 10.06 -18.18
N CYS A 76 9.14 11.05 -17.43
CA CYS A 76 8.35 10.87 -16.22
C CYS A 76 6.86 10.70 -16.59
N TYR A 77 6.50 9.53 -17.12
CA TYR A 77 5.14 9.21 -17.56
C TYR A 77 4.07 9.43 -16.47
N MET A 78 4.44 9.43 -15.19
CA MET A 78 3.55 9.74 -14.06
C MET A 78 3.01 11.18 -14.04
N LEU A 79 3.65 12.12 -14.74
CA LEU A 79 3.23 13.51 -14.85
C LEU A 79 2.37 13.78 -16.09
N ILE A 80 2.22 12.79 -16.98
CA ILE A 80 1.32 12.88 -18.12
C ILE A 80 -0.10 12.60 -17.61
N PRO A 81 -1.05 13.56 -17.73
CA PRO A 81 -2.45 13.31 -17.44
C PRO A 81 -2.96 12.20 -18.36
N ASN A 82 -3.61 11.19 -17.80
CA ASN A 82 -4.27 10.16 -18.59
C ASN A 82 -5.75 10.51 -18.71
N ASP A 83 -6.37 10.29 -19.87
CA ASP A 83 -7.81 10.55 -20.06
C ASP A 83 -8.68 9.69 -19.12
N ALA A 84 -8.12 8.59 -18.60
CA ALA A 84 -8.70 7.75 -17.55
C ALA A 84 -8.72 8.40 -16.15
N ASP A 85 -8.12 9.57 -15.96
CA ASP A 85 -8.08 10.28 -14.67
C ASP A 85 -9.35 11.09 -14.37
N ILE A 86 -10.24 11.22 -15.36
CA ILE A 86 -11.48 11.99 -15.24
C ILE A 86 -12.68 11.03 -15.28
N TRP A 87 -12.83 10.20 -14.25
CA TRP A 87 -14.13 9.60 -13.97
C TRP A 87 -14.99 10.64 -13.25
N LYS A 88 -15.92 11.26 -13.97
CA LYS A 88 -17.12 11.81 -13.33
C LYS A 88 -17.84 10.63 -12.71
N THR A 89 -17.81 10.53 -11.39
CA THR A 89 -18.75 9.68 -10.62
C THR A 89 -20.16 10.05 -11.05
N ALA A 90 -20.70 9.33 -12.04
CA ALA A 90 -22.12 9.19 -12.19
C ALA A 90 -22.59 8.56 -10.88
N ALA A 91 -23.49 9.26 -10.20
CA ALA A 91 -23.98 8.87 -8.90
C ALA A 91 -24.47 7.41 -8.92
N GLY A 92 -23.86 6.55 -8.12
CA GLY A 92 -24.57 5.39 -7.60
C GLY A 92 -23.84 4.06 -7.49
N GLU A 93 -22.78 3.75 -8.25
CA GLU A 93 -22.35 2.34 -8.34
C GLU A 93 -20.84 2.16 -8.09
N ASN A 94 -20.56 1.40 -7.03
CA ASN A 94 -19.28 0.87 -6.52
C ASN A 94 -18.08 1.84 -6.46
N GLN A 95 -17.77 2.28 -5.23
CA GLN A 95 -16.51 2.94 -4.87
C GLN A 95 -15.33 1.95 -4.72
N ASP A 96 -15.55 0.69 -5.09
CA ASP A 96 -14.54 -0.36 -4.97
C ASP A 96 -13.46 -0.11 -6.04
N GLY A 97 -12.21 0.08 -5.60
CA GLY A 97 -11.07 0.31 -6.49
C GLY A 97 -10.60 1.76 -6.61
N VAL A 98 -11.22 2.73 -5.92
CA VAL A 98 -10.74 4.12 -5.87
C VAL A 98 -10.18 4.49 -4.51
N CYS A 99 -9.12 5.30 -4.50
CA CYS A 99 -8.52 5.86 -3.30
C CYS A 99 -9.51 6.80 -2.58
N PRO A 100 -9.80 6.58 -1.28
CA PRO A 100 -10.74 7.40 -0.52
C PRO A 100 -10.36 8.88 -0.45
N SER A 101 -9.06 9.15 -0.32
CA SER A 101 -8.52 10.51 -0.15
C SER A 101 -8.51 11.31 -1.44
N HIS A 102 -8.32 10.64 -2.58
CA HIS A 102 -8.01 11.29 -3.86
C HIS A 102 -9.03 11.03 -4.96
N ARG A 103 -9.94 10.07 -4.73
CA ARG A 103 -11.01 9.63 -5.65
C ARG A 103 -10.51 9.29 -7.05
N VAL A 104 -9.34 8.66 -7.12
CA VAL A 104 -8.72 8.13 -8.34
C VAL A 104 -8.41 6.65 -8.13
N LEU A 105 -8.29 5.89 -9.21
CA LEU A 105 -8.08 4.44 -9.15
C LEU A 105 -6.81 4.07 -8.36
N TYR A 106 -6.88 2.95 -7.66
CA TYR A 106 -5.69 2.28 -7.16
C TYR A 106 -4.90 1.74 -8.35
N GLU A 107 -3.65 2.18 -8.46
CA GLU A 107 -2.75 1.79 -9.57
C GLU A 107 -1.56 0.98 -9.07
N PHE A 108 -1.26 1.07 -7.77
CA PHE A 108 -0.05 0.52 -7.17
C PHE A 108 -0.37 -0.29 -5.91
N TRP A 109 0.50 -1.24 -5.59
CA TRP A 109 0.52 -1.95 -4.33
C TRP A 109 1.76 -1.55 -3.52
N CYS A 110 1.58 -1.24 -2.24
CA CYS A 110 2.69 -0.97 -1.33
C CYS A 110 2.91 -2.16 -0.42
N SER A 111 3.96 -2.95 -0.66
CA SER A 111 4.27 -4.12 0.16
C SER A 111 4.61 -3.75 1.60
N SER A 112 5.25 -2.60 1.84
CA SER A 112 5.57 -2.15 3.20
C SER A 112 4.35 -1.71 4.02
N CYS A 113 3.22 -1.43 3.37
CA CYS A 113 1.99 -0.99 4.03
C CYS A 113 0.87 -2.02 3.93
N SER A 114 1.09 -3.11 3.19
CA SER A 114 0.08 -4.09 2.81
C SER A 114 -1.21 -3.45 2.26
N GLN A 115 -1.08 -2.43 1.40
CA GLN A 115 -2.22 -1.65 0.91
C GLN A 115 -2.06 -1.23 -0.56
N ALA A 116 -3.20 -1.23 -1.28
CA ALA A 116 -3.30 -0.61 -2.59
C ALA A 116 -3.37 0.92 -2.46
N PHE A 117 -2.72 1.64 -3.37
CA PHE A 117 -2.69 3.10 -3.33
C PHE A 117 -2.71 3.71 -4.74
N CYS A 118 -3.17 4.95 -4.86
CA CYS A 118 -3.25 5.65 -6.14
C CYS A 118 -1.99 6.45 -6.42
N LYS A 119 -1.80 6.89 -7.67
CA LYS A 119 -0.67 7.74 -8.07
C LYS A 119 -0.46 8.99 -7.22
N LYS A 120 -1.52 9.58 -6.68
CA LYS A 120 -1.42 10.76 -5.80
C LYS A 120 -0.86 10.42 -4.42
N CYS A 121 -1.11 9.20 -3.92
CA CYS A 121 -0.53 8.70 -2.67
C CYS A 121 0.96 8.37 -2.80
N LEU A 122 1.52 8.27 -4.01
CA LEU A 122 2.91 7.87 -4.22
C LEU A 122 3.91 8.71 -3.40
N LYS A 123 3.65 10.01 -3.18
CA LYS A 123 4.50 10.85 -2.31
C LYS A 123 4.67 10.28 -0.90
N SER A 124 3.60 9.79 -0.30
CA SER A 124 3.59 9.19 1.05
C SER A 124 4.21 7.78 1.06
N HIS A 125 4.39 7.18 -0.12
CA HIS A 125 4.97 5.85 -0.31
C HIS A 125 6.31 5.89 -1.07
N ARG A 126 6.93 7.08 -1.24
CA ARG A 126 8.16 7.28 -2.04
C ARG A 126 9.33 6.40 -1.61
N ASN A 127 9.40 6.07 -0.32
CA ASN A 127 10.45 5.24 0.26
C ASN A 127 9.97 3.82 0.59
N HIS A 128 8.74 3.48 0.23
CA HIS A 128 8.16 2.15 0.45
C HIS A 128 8.27 1.31 -0.82
N CYS A 129 8.25 -0.01 -0.66
CA CYS A 129 8.27 -0.93 -1.79
C CYS A 129 6.95 -0.84 -2.55
N THR A 130 7.00 -0.18 -3.70
CA THR A 130 5.87 0.05 -4.59
C THR A 130 5.96 -0.91 -5.78
N ILE A 131 4.89 -1.63 -6.05
CA ILE A 131 4.85 -2.68 -7.06
C ILE A 131 3.61 -2.46 -7.93
N LEU A 132 3.73 -2.68 -9.24
CA LEU A 132 2.57 -2.75 -10.12
C LEU A 132 1.80 -4.05 -9.90
N PRO A 133 0.45 -4.03 -9.94
CA PRO A 133 -0.34 -5.24 -9.80
C PRO A 133 0.02 -6.35 -10.80
N ALA A 134 0.37 -5.99 -12.05
CA ALA A 134 0.79 -6.96 -13.06
C ALA A 134 2.06 -7.70 -12.63
N ASP A 135 3.11 -6.97 -12.23
CA ASP A 135 4.38 -7.55 -11.77
C ASP A 135 4.21 -8.42 -10.51
N LEU A 136 3.33 -7.97 -9.60
CA LEU A 136 2.97 -8.71 -8.39
C LEU A 136 2.31 -10.05 -8.74
N LEU A 137 1.37 -10.03 -9.68
CA LEU A 137 0.60 -11.20 -10.07
C LEU A 137 1.46 -12.17 -10.90
N GLU A 138 2.26 -11.68 -11.83
CA GLU A 138 3.16 -12.50 -12.63
C GLU A 138 4.27 -13.13 -11.77
N GLY A 139 4.89 -12.37 -10.85
CA GLY A 139 5.98 -12.87 -10.02
C GLY A 139 5.55 -13.92 -8.98
N GLU A 140 4.35 -13.78 -8.41
CA GLU A 140 3.91 -14.60 -7.28
C GLU A 140 2.93 -15.72 -7.67
N PHE A 141 2.35 -15.69 -8.87
CA PHE A 141 1.32 -16.67 -9.29
C PHE A 141 1.66 -17.45 -10.57
N ASN A 142 2.88 -17.33 -11.12
CA ASN A 142 3.25 -18.08 -12.33
C ASN A 142 3.53 -19.57 -12.09
N SER A 143 3.85 -20.00 -10.85
CA SER A 143 4.05 -21.42 -10.56
C SER A 143 2.77 -22.15 -10.14
N ASP A 144 2.60 -23.40 -10.57
CA ASP A 144 1.43 -24.23 -10.20
C ASP A 144 1.38 -24.53 -8.69
N LEU A 145 2.54 -24.54 -8.01
CA LEU A 145 2.62 -24.68 -6.56
C LEU A 145 2.08 -23.43 -5.83
N GLN A 146 2.41 -22.22 -6.30
CA GLN A 146 1.86 -20.98 -5.74
C GLN A 146 0.36 -20.86 -5.99
N LYS A 147 -0.12 -21.26 -7.18
CA LYS A 147 -1.56 -21.29 -7.48
C LYS A 147 -2.31 -22.23 -6.53
N SER A 148 -1.83 -23.45 -6.34
CA SER A 148 -2.48 -24.41 -5.43
C SER A 148 -2.49 -23.93 -3.97
N ASN A 149 -1.40 -23.35 -3.49
CA ASN A 149 -1.34 -22.72 -2.17
C ASN A 149 -2.34 -21.56 -2.04
N PHE A 150 -2.48 -20.73 -3.08
CA PHE A 150 -3.46 -19.65 -3.10
C PHE A 150 -4.89 -20.18 -3.02
N PHE A 151 -5.24 -21.25 -3.73
CA PHE A 151 -6.57 -21.85 -3.64
C PHE A 151 -6.87 -22.37 -2.23
N VAL A 152 -5.94 -23.12 -1.62
CA VAL A 152 -6.11 -23.66 -0.27
C VAL A 152 -6.24 -22.54 0.76
N ASN A 153 -5.31 -21.58 0.74
CA ASN A 153 -5.38 -20.41 1.63
C ASN A 153 -6.63 -19.54 1.35
N GLY A 154 -7.08 -19.51 0.10
CA GLY A 154 -8.22 -18.73 -0.37
C GLY A 154 -9.53 -19.29 0.19
N GLU A 155 -9.69 -20.61 0.19
CA GLU A 155 -10.82 -21.28 0.85
C GLU A 155 -10.85 -20.99 2.35
N GLU A 156 -9.68 -20.95 3.02
CA GLU A 156 -9.61 -20.60 4.44
C GLU A 156 -10.01 -19.13 4.70
N VAL A 157 -9.62 -18.21 3.82
CA VAL A 157 -10.02 -16.80 3.91
C VAL A 157 -11.51 -16.63 3.67
N ILE A 158 -12.08 -17.31 2.66
CA ILE A 158 -13.53 -17.32 2.41
C ILE A 158 -14.29 -17.79 3.66
N LYS A 159 -13.86 -18.88 4.30
CA LYS A 159 -14.49 -19.36 5.54
C LYS A 159 -14.46 -18.31 6.65
N SER A 160 -13.36 -17.56 6.80
CA SER A 160 -13.27 -16.49 7.80
C SER A 160 -14.12 -15.28 7.44
N ILE A 161 -14.26 -14.94 6.16
CA ILE A 161 -15.18 -13.90 5.70
C ILE A 161 -16.63 -14.33 6.01
N ASP A 162 -17.00 -15.58 5.72
CA ASP A 162 -18.33 -16.11 6.03
C ASP A 162 -18.64 -16.08 7.54
N GLU A 163 -17.64 -16.36 8.38
CA GLU A 163 -17.75 -16.21 9.84
C GLU A 163 -18.03 -14.76 10.23
N ALA A 164 -17.25 -13.80 9.73
CA ALA A 164 -17.45 -12.38 10.01
C ALA A 164 -18.80 -11.87 9.51
N VAL A 165 -19.29 -12.35 8.35
CA VAL A 165 -20.62 -12.02 7.83
C VAL A 165 -21.71 -12.52 8.78
N ARG A 166 -21.59 -13.74 9.32
CA ARG A 166 -22.54 -14.27 10.31
C ARG A 166 -22.54 -13.47 11.62
N ASP A 167 -21.39 -12.97 12.04
CA ASP A 167 -21.29 -12.08 13.22
C ASP A 167 -21.99 -10.73 12.95
N CYS A 168 -21.83 -10.16 11.75
CA CYS A 168 -22.57 -8.98 11.31
C CYS A 168 -24.09 -9.21 11.32
N ASP A 169 -24.58 -10.33 10.79
CA ASP A 169 -25.99 -10.69 10.83
C ASP A 169 -26.53 -10.80 12.26
N SER A 170 -25.73 -11.38 13.15
CA SER A 170 -26.06 -11.51 14.58
C SER A 170 -26.14 -10.14 15.26
N ALA A 171 -25.23 -9.22 14.94
CA ALA A 171 -25.28 -7.83 15.42
C ALA A 171 -26.51 -7.07 14.89
N LEU A 172 -26.85 -7.24 13.61
CA LEU A 172 -28.08 -6.69 13.04
C LEU A 172 -29.34 -7.22 13.77
N GLN A 173 -29.34 -8.49 14.16
CA GLN A 173 -30.44 -9.08 14.94
C GLN A 173 -30.56 -8.44 16.33
N VAL A 174 -29.44 -8.21 17.03
CA VAL A 174 -29.43 -7.51 18.33
C VAL A 174 -29.95 -6.07 18.17
N MET A 175 -29.53 -5.35 17.13
CA MET A 175 -30.06 -4.00 16.86
C MET A 175 -31.58 -3.98 16.65
N ARG A 176 -32.14 -4.98 15.96
CA ARG A 176 -33.59 -5.12 15.82
C ARG A 176 -34.28 -5.33 17.17
N LYS A 177 -33.68 -6.12 18.08
CA LYS A 177 -34.20 -6.28 19.45
C LYS A 177 -34.15 -4.96 20.23
N ILE A 178 -33.05 -4.23 20.19
CA ILE A 178 -32.91 -2.91 20.86
C ILE A 178 -34.02 -1.95 20.39
N ARG A 179 -34.32 -1.91 19.08
CA ARG A 179 -35.45 -1.13 18.55
C ARG A 179 -36.80 -1.59 19.08
N ALA A 180 -36.99 -2.88 19.35
CA ALA A 180 -38.22 -3.36 20.00
C ALA A 180 -38.31 -2.90 21.46
N PHE A 181 -37.18 -2.87 22.20
CA PHE A 181 -37.10 -2.40 23.59
C PHE A 181 -37.48 -0.95 23.76
N GLU A 182 -37.18 -0.11 22.77
CA GLU A 182 -37.59 1.30 22.80
C GLU A 182 -39.08 1.45 23.11
N ARG A 183 -39.93 0.58 22.52
CA ARG A 183 -41.39 0.60 22.77
C ARG A 183 -41.75 0.20 24.21
N GLU A 184 -41.05 -0.77 24.79
CA GLU A 184 -41.28 -1.22 26.17
C GLU A 184 -40.89 -0.13 27.18
N PHE A 185 -39.76 0.56 26.96
CA PHE A 185 -39.35 1.72 27.76
C PHE A 185 -40.38 2.85 27.69
N GLN A 186 -40.90 3.14 26.48
CA GLN A 186 -41.97 4.13 26.31
C GLN A 186 -43.25 3.73 27.06
N LEU A 187 -43.62 2.45 27.04
CA LEU A 187 -44.78 1.96 27.79
C LEU A 187 -44.57 2.09 29.30
N ARG A 188 -43.39 1.74 29.81
CA ARG A 188 -43.05 1.88 31.23
C ARG A 188 -43.09 3.33 31.69
N LYS A 189 -42.55 4.25 30.88
CA LYS A 189 -42.63 5.70 31.13
C LYS A 189 -44.09 6.16 31.28
N LYS A 190 -44.97 5.81 30.33
CA LYS A 190 -46.40 6.14 30.39
C LYS A 190 -47.08 5.58 31.63
N ASN A 191 -46.74 4.35 32.03
CA ASN A 191 -47.28 3.73 33.24
C ASN A 191 -46.85 4.51 34.50
N LEU A 192 -45.56 4.85 34.64
CA LEU A 192 -45.03 5.64 35.75
C LEU A 192 -45.68 7.03 35.82
N GLU A 193 -45.90 7.68 34.68
CA GLU A 193 -46.60 8.97 34.62
C GLU A 193 -48.04 8.85 35.14
N LYS A 194 -48.75 7.78 34.80
CA LYS A 194 -50.11 7.50 35.29
C LYS A 194 -50.12 7.15 36.79
N GLN A 195 -49.17 6.35 37.27
CA GLN A 195 -49.01 6.08 38.70
C GLN A 195 -48.80 7.37 39.49
N ARG A 196 -47.92 8.25 38.99
CA ARG A 196 -47.65 9.57 39.58
C ARG A 196 -48.91 10.43 39.66
N GLN A 197 -49.72 10.43 38.60
CA GLN A 197 -50.96 11.21 38.56
C GLN A 197 -52.00 10.68 39.57
N ASN A 198 -52.22 9.36 39.59
CA ASN A 198 -53.16 8.73 40.54
C ASN A 198 -52.77 8.97 42.00
N LEU A 199 -51.46 8.91 42.30
CA LEU A 199 -50.98 9.17 43.66
C LEU A 199 -51.22 10.63 44.07
N LYS A 200 -50.97 11.59 43.17
CA LYS A 200 -51.26 13.01 43.42
C LYS A 200 -52.74 13.25 43.69
N GLU A 201 -53.63 12.62 42.92
CA GLU A 201 -55.07 12.73 43.12
C GLU A 201 -55.51 12.12 44.45
N ALA A 202 -55.03 10.93 44.80
CA ALA A 202 -55.31 10.30 46.09
C ALA A 202 -54.83 11.15 47.28
N MET A 203 -53.61 11.71 47.18
CA MET A 203 -53.07 12.62 48.21
C MET A 203 -53.90 13.90 48.35
N ASN A 204 -54.37 14.47 47.24
CA ASN A 204 -55.22 15.67 47.28
C ASN A 204 -56.58 15.39 47.92
N LEU A 205 -57.19 14.23 47.63
CA LEU A 205 -58.44 13.81 48.28
C LEU A 205 -58.26 13.60 49.78
N MET A 206 -57.17 12.94 50.21
CA MET A 206 -56.85 12.80 51.64
C MET A 206 -56.64 14.15 52.33
N LYS A 207 -56.03 15.14 51.65
CA LYS A 207 -55.88 16.49 52.20
C LYS A 207 -57.21 17.22 52.34
N ASN A 208 -58.13 17.00 51.40
CA ASN A 208 -59.44 17.65 51.37
C ASN A 208 -60.51 16.92 52.20
N TYR A 209 -60.15 15.75 52.74
CA TYR A 209 -61.00 14.85 53.55
C TYR A 209 -61.51 15.42 54.88
N ILE A 210 -61.21 16.69 55.16
CA ILE A 210 -61.77 17.43 56.29
C ILE A 210 -63.28 17.71 56.09
N LYS A 211 -63.86 17.43 54.90
CA LYS A 211 -65.28 17.63 54.60
C LYS A 211 -65.88 16.52 53.71
N GLU A 212 -66.57 15.55 54.32
CA GLU A 212 -67.71 14.77 53.78
C GLU A 212 -67.60 14.02 52.41
N GLU A 213 -66.46 13.41 52.06
CA GLU A 213 -66.45 12.35 51.03
C GLU A 213 -66.43 10.95 51.68
N SER A 214 -67.02 9.93 51.03
CA SER A 214 -67.14 8.58 51.61
C SER A 214 -65.80 7.84 51.62
N PHE A 215 -65.52 7.14 52.73
CA PHE A 215 -64.28 6.37 52.98
C PHE A 215 -63.93 5.41 51.83
N ASP A 216 -64.96 4.87 51.20
CA ASP A 216 -64.85 3.91 50.11
C ASP A 216 -64.20 4.48 48.84
N VAL A 217 -64.45 5.74 48.48
CA VAL A 217 -63.89 6.34 47.25
C VAL A 217 -62.37 6.51 47.35
N THR A 218 -61.87 6.87 48.53
CA THR A 218 -60.42 7.02 48.78
C THR A 218 -59.72 5.67 48.81
N CYS A 219 -60.34 4.67 49.45
CA CYS A 219 -59.85 3.29 49.48
C CYS A 219 -59.73 2.69 48.07
N GLU A 220 -60.73 2.90 47.20
CA GLU A 220 -60.67 2.42 45.80
C GLU A 220 -59.54 3.09 45.00
N LYS A 221 -59.32 4.40 45.14
CA LYS A 221 -58.21 5.08 44.43
C LYS A 221 -56.84 4.62 44.90
N LEU A 222 -56.67 4.40 46.21
CA LEU A 222 -55.46 3.79 46.78
C LEU A 222 -55.26 2.37 46.27
N TRP A 223 -56.32 1.57 46.24
CA TRP A 223 -56.28 0.20 45.76
C TRP A 223 -55.88 0.12 44.28
N ASN A 224 -56.41 1.03 43.46
CA ASN A 224 -56.01 1.17 42.06
C ASN A 224 -54.54 1.57 41.90
N PHE A 225 -54.01 2.45 42.76
CA PHE A 225 -52.57 2.75 42.80
C PHE A 225 -51.74 1.50 43.11
N PHE A 226 -52.10 0.71 44.13
CA PHE A 226 -51.37 -0.51 44.48
C PHE A 226 -51.39 -1.55 43.36
N ARG A 227 -52.54 -1.73 42.69
CA ARG A 227 -52.67 -2.62 41.52
C ARG A 227 -51.74 -2.19 40.39
N MET A 228 -51.71 -0.89 40.10
CA MET A 228 -50.84 -0.34 39.06
C MET A 228 -49.36 -0.44 39.42
N LYS A 229 -48.99 -0.21 40.69
CA LYS A 229 -47.62 -0.39 41.19
C LYS A 229 -47.18 -1.85 40.98
N SER A 230 -47.97 -2.81 41.46
CA SER A 230 -47.67 -4.24 41.33
C SER A 230 -47.46 -4.66 39.87
N HIS A 231 -48.35 -4.23 38.96
CA HIS A 231 -48.15 -4.45 37.52
C HIS A 231 -46.90 -3.75 36.98
N GLY A 232 -46.58 -2.56 37.48
CA GLY A 232 -45.38 -1.81 37.10
C GLY A 232 -44.07 -2.49 37.55
N ASP A 233 -44.07 -3.16 38.69
CA ASP A 233 -42.91 -3.86 39.23
C ASP A 233 -42.56 -5.07 38.36
N VAL A 234 -43.56 -5.86 37.92
CA VAL A 234 -43.37 -6.98 36.98
C VAL A 234 -42.81 -6.51 35.62
N LEU A 235 -43.29 -5.38 35.10
CA LEU A 235 -42.74 -4.78 33.88
C LEU A 235 -41.28 -4.34 34.05
N CYS A 236 -40.92 -3.83 35.24
CA CYS A 236 -39.57 -3.40 35.55
C CYS A 236 -38.60 -4.58 35.57
N GLU A 237 -38.95 -5.66 36.26
CA GLU A 237 -38.15 -6.88 36.31
C GLU A 237 -37.96 -7.50 34.92
N THR A 238 -39.02 -7.53 34.10
CA THR A 238 -38.93 -8.01 32.71
C THR A 238 -37.96 -7.16 31.88
N LEU A 239 -38.07 -5.83 31.99
CA LEU A 239 -37.18 -4.89 31.30
C LEU A 239 -35.72 -5.04 31.74
N GLU A 240 -35.48 -5.16 33.05
CA GLU A 240 -34.13 -5.34 33.61
C GLU A 240 -33.48 -6.64 33.12
N ASN A 241 -34.22 -7.75 33.16
CA ASN A 241 -33.74 -9.03 32.65
C ASN A 241 -33.42 -8.98 31.17
N ASN A 242 -34.26 -8.29 30.39
CA ASN A 242 -34.03 -8.11 28.98
C ASN A 242 -32.83 -7.21 28.65
N CYS A 243 -32.64 -6.12 29.40
CA CYS A 243 -31.46 -5.25 29.26
C CYS A 243 -30.18 -6.02 29.54
N ARG A 244 -30.18 -6.84 30.61
CA ARG A 244 -29.05 -7.71 30.95
C ARG A 244 -28.69 -8.64 29.80
N ARG A 245 -29.68 -9.30 29.20
CA ARG A 245 -29.47 -10.18 28.03
C ARG A 245 -28.89 -9.44 26.84
N ILE A 246 -29.32 -8.21 26.56
CA ILE A 246 -28.75 -7.42 25.45
C ILE A 246 -27.29 -7.05 25.72
N ILE A 247 -26.97 -6.66 26.96
CA ILE A 247 -25.60 -6.33 27.37
C ILE A 247 -24.69 -7.55 27.18
N GLU A 248 -25.13 -8.73 27.64
CA GLU A 248 -24.43 -10.00 27.44
C GLU A 248 -24.22 -10.29 25.94
N GLN A 249 -25.29 -10.24 25.14
CA GLN A 249 -25.20 -10.49 23.69
C GLN A 249 -24.26 -9.51 22.97
N THR A 250 -24.24 -8.24 23.39
CA THR A 250 -23.38 -7.21 22.78
C THR A 250 -21.92 -7.41 23.18
N SER A 251 -21.66 -7.83 24.42
CA SER A 251 -20.32 -8.20 24.87
C SER A 251 -19.78 -9.41 24.13
N ASP A 252 -20.60 -10.45 23.93
CA ASP A 252 -20.22 -11.64 23.18
C ASP A 252 -19.90 -11.29 21.72
N LEU A 253 -20.75 -10.49 21.07
CA LEU A 253 -20.53 -10.03 19.69
C LEU A 253 -19.24 -9.23 19.55
N LYS A 254 -18.93 -8.36 20.50
CA LYS A 254 -17.66 -7.62 20.51
C LYS A 254 -16.47 -8.59 20.49
N GLY A 255 -16.50 -9.60 21.35
CA GLY A 255 -15.44 -10.61 21.40
C GLY A 255 -15.37 -11.47 20.13
N SER A 256 -16.50 -11.78 19.50
CA SER A 256 -16.53 -12.46 18.20
C SER A 256 -15.91 -11.63 17.10
N PHE A 257 -16.26 -10.34 16.98
CA PHE A 257 -15.68 -9.45 15.97
C PHE A 257 -14.16 -9.33 16.11
N GLU A 258 -13.65 -9.12 17.33
CA GLU A 258 -12.20 -9.03 17.58
C GLU A 258 -11.47 -10.33 17.16
N LYS A 259 -12.07 -11.49 17.44
CA LYS A 259 -11.50 -12.79 17.03
C LYS A 259 -11.57 -13.01 15.53
N ALA A 260 -12.71 -12.68 14.90
CA ALA A 260 -12.92 -12.83 13.48
C ALA A 260 -11.97 -11.93 12.69
N GLU A 261 -11.79 -10.68 13.11
CA GLU A 261 -10.84 -9.74 12.50
C GLU A 261 -9.39 -10.24 12.61
N ALA A 262 -8.97 -10.66 13.81
CA ALA A 262 -7.63 -11.21 14.01
C ALA A 262 -7.39 -12.47 13.17
N ALA A 263 -8.36 -13.38 13.09
CA ALA A 263 -8.28 -14.58 12.28
C ALA A 263 -8.21 -14.25 10.78
N LEU A 264 -9.03 -13.30 10.32
CA LEU A 264 -9.05 -12.85 8.94
C LEU A 264 -7.71 -12.21 8.54
N GLN A 265 -7.18 -11.30 9.36
CA GLN A 265 -5.86 -10.68 9.13
C GLN A 265 -4.75 -11.74 9.04
N ALA A 266 -4.72 -12.68 9.98
CA ALA A 266 -3.72 -13.75 10.01
C ALA A 266 -3.77 -14.66 8.77
N ARG A 267 -4.96 -14.88 8.20
CA ARG A 267 -5.13 -15.71 6.99
C ARG A 267 -4.88 -14.93 5.70
N ILE A 268 -5.31 -13.66 5.62
CA ILE A 268 -5.06 -12.80 4.48
C ILE A 268 -3.56 -12.64 4.25
N ILE A 269 -2.75 -12.48 5.32
CA ILE A 269 -1.28 -12.42 5.20
C ILE A 269 -0.69 -13.62 4.44
N LYS A 270 -1.31 -14.82 4.53
CA LYS A 270 -0.86 -16.00 3.79
C LYS A 270 -1.23 -15.99 2.30
N LEU A 271 -2.21 -15.18 1.91
CA LEU A 271 -2.56 -14.92 0.51
C LEU A 271 -1.75 -13.78 -0.09
N MET A 272 -1.31 -12.85 0.75
CA MET A 272 -0.50 -11.73 0.29
C MET A 272 0.90 -12.23 -0.08
N PRO A 273 1.48 -11.69 -1.16
CA PRO A 273 2.89 -11.83 -1.46
C PRO A 273 3.70 -11.55 -0.20
N SER A 274 4.65 -12.42 0.14
CA SER A 274 5.48 -12.21 1.32
C SER A 274 6.13 -10.83 1.22
N GLU A 275 5.86 -9.92 2.17
CA GLU A 275 6.35 -8.53 2.09
C GLU A 275 7.88 -8.47 1.99
N PHE A 276 8.54 -9.49 2.52
CA PHE A 276 9.98 -9.62 2.63
C PHE A 276 10.47 -11.01 2.26
N LEU A 277 11.71 -11.11 1.79
CA LEU A 277 12.40 -12.38 1.62
C LEU A 277 12.62 -13.05 2.99
N PRO A 278 12.62 -14.40 3.06
CA PRO A 278 12.74 -15.12 4.32
C PRO A 278 14.08 -14.84 4.99
N ASN A 279 14.08 -14.80 6.32
CA ASN A 279 15.32 -14.72 7.09
C ASN A 279 16.03 -16.08 7.10
N ASN A 280 17.35 -16.07 7.02
CA ASN A 280 18.21 -17.24 7.07
C ASN A 280 17.82 -18.31 6.03
N SER A 281 17.55 -17.86 4.80
CA SER A 281 17.37 -18.72 3.63
C SER A 281 18.28 -18.27 2.49
N GLU A 282 18.60 -19.17 1.57
CA GLU A 282 19.28 -18.78 0.33
C GLU A 282 18.37 -17.85 -0.49
N TRP A 283 18.93 -16.76 -1.01
CA TRP A 283 18.20 -15.81 -1.85
C TRP A 283 18.66 -15.98 -3.30
N ASP A 284 17.71 -16.33 -4.16
CA ASP A 284 17.87 -16.37 -5.62
C ASP A 284 17.04 -15.24 -6.23
N ILE A 285 17.71 -14.16 -6.61
CA ILE A 285 17.10 -12.91 -7.06
C ILE A 285 17.11 -12.88 -8.58
N ARG A 286 15.92 -12.88 -9.19
CA ARG A 286 15.74 -12.87 -10.65
C ARG A 286 14.83 -11.72 -11.08
N GLY A 287 15.33 -10.88 -11.98
CA GLY A 287 14.59 -9.72 -12.49
C GLY A 287 14.34 -8.61 -11.46
N GLU A 288 13.74 -7.52 -11.94
CA GLU A 288 13.55 -6.29 -11.17
C GLU A 288 12.62 -6.47 -9.96
N TYR A 289 11.54 -7.25 -10.07
CA TYR A 289 10.62 -7.48 -8.95
C TYR A 289 11.33 -8.10 -7.73
N ALA A 290 12.08 -9.19 -7.93
CA ALA A 290 12.81 -9.85 -6.86
C ALA A 290 13.92 -8.93 -6.30
N ALA A 291 14.55 -8.13 -7.15
CA ALA A 291 15.57 -7.15 -6.74
C ALA A 291 14.98 -6.09 -5.80
N GLN A 292 13.83 -5.52 -6.15
CA GLN A 292 13.14 -4.54 -5.31
C GLN A 292 12.66 -5.15 -3.99
N LYS A 293 12.14 -6.39 -4.03
CA LYS A 293 11.76 -7.14 -2.84
C LYS A 293 12.95 -7.40 -1.90
N ALA A 294 14.11 -7.76 -2.45
CA ALA A 294 15.35 -7.94 -1.68
C ALA A 294 15.82 -6.62 -1.04
N MET A 295 15.87 -5.52 -1.81
CA MET A 295 16.23 -4.20 -1.29
C MET A 295 15.27 -3.74 -0.19
N ALA A 296 13.97 -3.93 -0.38
CA ALA A 296 12.97 -3.61 0.64
C ALA A 296 13.15 -4.44 1.91
N THR A 297 13.50 -5.73 1.76
CA THR A 297 13.80 -6.64 2.87
C THR A 297 14.98 -6.16 3.68
N LEU A 298 16.09 -5.79 3.03
CA LEU A 298 17.30 -5.33 3.69
C LEU A 298 17.11 -3.98 4.40
N ARG A 299 16.29 -3.09 3.85
CA ARG A 299 16.04 -1.75 4.43
C ARG A 299 15.07 -1.76 5.60
N ASN A 300 14.03 -2.60 5.51
CA ASN A 300 12.86 -2.49 6.40
C ASN A 300 12.69 -3.66 7.36
N SER A 301 13.57 -4.66 7.31
CA SER A 301 13.50 -5.83 8.18
C SER A 301 14.89 -6.25 8.69
N ASN A 302 14.91 -7.14 9.69
CA ASN A 302 16.13 -7.80 10.13
C ASN A 302 16.41 -9.10 9.36
N ASN A 303 15.64 -9.40 8.31
CA ASN A 303 15.82 -10.61 7.53
C ASN A 303 17.09 -10.49 6.70
N LYS A 304 17.95 -11.50 6.81
CA LYS A 304 19.18 -11.61 6.04
C LYS A 304 19.25 -12.94 5.32
N PRO A 305 19.87 -13.00 4.14
CA PRO A 305 20.11 -14.26 3.45
C PRO A 305 21.04 -15.15 4.26
N GLN A 306 20.88 -16.47 4.10
CA GLN A 306 21.84 -17.44 4.56
C GLN A 306 22.93 -17.61 3.48
N GLY A 307 24.16 -17.23 3.81
CA GLY A 307 25.31 -17.47 2.93
C GLY A 307 25.36 -16.53 1.72
N CYS A 308 25.54 -17.11 0.52
CA CYS A 308 25.72 -16.35 -0.72
C CYS A 308 24.38 -16.06 -1.40
N VAL A 309 24.22 -14.84 -1.90
CA VAL A 309 23.05 -14.42 -2.68
C VAL A 309 23.36 -14.55 -4.16
N THR A 310 22.46 -15.20 -4.89
CA THR A 310 22.58 -15.32 -6.34
C THR A 310 21.70 -14.27 -7.01
N VAL A 311 22.26 -13.51 -7.94
CA VAL A 311 21.56 -12.46 -8.68
C VAL A 311 21.62 -12.77 -10.17
N TRP A 312 20.46 -12.86 -10.82
CA TRP A 312 20.33 -13.10 -12.25
C TRP A 312 19.66 -11.91 -12.94
N SER A 313 20.34 -11.37 -13.95
CA SER A 313 19.77 -10.45 -14.93
C SER A 313 19.75 -11.15 -16.28
N THR A 314 18.57 -11.31 -16.87
CA THR A 314 18.40 -11.96 -18.18
C THR A 314 17.64 -11.06 -19.14
N ALA A 315 17.66 -11.36 -20.44
CA ALA A 315 16.95 -10.54 -21.42
C ALA A 315 15.43 -10.49 -21.20
N SER A 316 14.84 -11.57 -20.67
CA SER A 316 13.41 -11.64 -20.31
C SER A 316 13.11 -11.04 -18.93
N GLU A 317 14.07 -11.08 -18.02
CA GLU A 317 13.93 -10.60 -16.64
C GLU A 317 15.15 -9.73 -16.25
N PRO A 318 15.27 -8.51 -16.79
CA PRO A 318 16.41 -7.65 -16.51
C PRO A 318 16.29 -7.04 -15.10
N VAL A 319 17.42 -6.92 -14.41
CA VAL A 319 17.55 -6.13 -13.18
C VAL A 319 17.98 -4.72 -13.58
N GLN A 320 17.04 -3.78 -13.53
CA GLN A 320 17.24 -2.38 -13.95
C GLN A 320 18.08 -1.63 -12.91
N HIS A 321 17.77 -1.80 -11.62
CA HIS A 321 18.47 -1.12 -10.52
C HIS A 321 19.60 -1.97 -9.92
N LEU A 322 20.39 -2.62 -10.80
CA LEU A 322 21.41 -3.59 -10.39
C LEU A 322 22.44 -3.00 -9.41
N SER A 323 23.02 -1.84 -9.72
CA SER A 323 24.06 -1.22 -8.87
C SER A 323 23.57 -0.99 -7.45
N LEU A 324 22.35 -0.46 -7.30
CA LEU A 324 21.73 -0.17 -6.02
C LEU A 324 21.43 -1.43 -5.21
N LEU A 325 20.99 -2.50 -5.86
CA LEU A 325 20.81 -3.82 -5.25
C LEU A 325 22.13 -4.36 -4.72
N LEU A 326 23.19 -4.35 -5.55
CA LEU A 326 24.49 -4.89 -5.19
C LEU A 326 25.13 -4.14 -4.02
N VAL A 327 25.03 -2.80 -3.98
CA VAL A 327 25.51 -1.98 -2.86
C VAL A 327 24.83 -2.41 -1.57
N GLN A 328 23.49 -2.54 -1.55
CA GLN A 328 22.76 -2.93 -0.34
C GLN A 328 23.10 -4.35 0.11
N LEU A 329 23.26 -5.30 -0.83
CA LEU A 329 23.68 -6.65 -0.50
C LEU A 329 25.07 -6.66 0.15
N ALA A 330 26.01 -5.87 -0.37
CA ALA A 330 27.34 -5.76 0.20
C ALA A 330 27.36 -5.05 1.56
N GLU A 331 26.61 -3.96 1.73
CA GLU A 331 26.43 -3.28 3.02
C GLU A 331 25.79 -4.21 4.08
N ALA A 332 24.91 -5.11 3.65
CA ALA A 332 24.34 -6.14 4.52
C ALA A 332 25.32 -7.27 4.89
N GLY A 333 26.52 -7.28 4.27
CA GLY A 333 27.57 -8.28 4.49
C GLY A 333 27.39 -9.56 3.67
N CYS A 334 26.61 -9.52 2.59
CA CYS A 334 26.32 -10.70 1.78
C CYS A 334 27.45 -11.00 0.79
N ALA A 335 27.79 -12.27 0.65
CA ALA A 335 28.52 -12.76 -0.51
C ALA A 335 27.60 -12.75 -1.73
N ILE A 336 28.10 -12.34 -2.89
CA ILE A 336 27.29 -12.19 -4.11
C ILE A 336 27.84 -13.07 -5.24
N THR A 337 26.95 -13.86 -5.82
CA THR A 337 27.11 -14.56 -7.10
C THR A 337 26.29 -13.81 -8.15
N LEU A 338 26.96 -13.23 -9.15
CA LEU A 338 26.32 -12.36 -10.13
C LEU A 338 26.34 -12.97 -11.54
N HIS A 339 25.16 -13.08 -12.16
CA HIS A 339 24.96 -13.54 -13.53
C HIS A 339 24.26 -12.46 -14.37
N LEU A 340 25.02 -11.78 -15.23
CA LEU A 340 24.53 -10.80 -16.20
C LEU A 340 24.44 -11.45 -17.57
N LEU A 341 23.34 -12.17 -17.80
CA LEU A 341 23.11 -12.95 -19.02
C LEU A 341 22.39 -12.14 -20.11
N ASP A 342 21.73 -11.05 -19.74
CA ASP A 342 21.12 -10.07 -20.65
C ASP A 342 22.15 -9.44 -21.59
N SER A 343 23.31 -9.05 -21.05
CA SER A 343 24.44 -8.54 -21.83
C SER A 343 25.25 -9.66 -22.49
N PHE A 344 25.39 -10.81 -21.83
CA PHE A 344 26.22 -11.93 -22.28
C PHE A 344 25.77 -12.56 -23.61
N TRP A 345 24.46 -12.62 -23.87
CA TRP A 345 23.92 -13.20 -25.10
C TRP A 345 23.50 -12.17 -26.15
N SER A 346 23.70 -10.87 -25.89
CA SER A 346 23.36 -9.80 -26.83
C SER A 346 24.22 -9.87 -28.10
N ARG A 347 23.57 -9.82 -29.27
CA ARG A 347 24.25 -9.75 -30.59
C ARG A 347 24.66 -8.34 -30.99
N GLU A 348 24.11 -7.32 -30.34
CA GLU A 348 24.50 -5.93 -30.51
C GLU A 348 25.62 -5.60 -29.52
N SER A 349 26.65 -4.86 -29.95
CA SER A 349 27.81 -4.46 -29.13
C SER A 349 27.30 -3.99 -27.76
N PRO A 350 27.42 -4.81 -26.70
CA PRO A 350 26.66 -4.54 -25.49
C PRO A 350 27.22 -3.26 -24.85
N PRO A 351 26.39 -2.43 -24.22
CA PRO A 351 26.91 -1.52 -23.21
C PRO A 351 27.66 -2.39 -22.20
N THR A 352 28.98 -2.20 -22.09
CA THR A 352 29.81 -3.00 -21.18
C THR A 352 29.19 -2.96 -19.79
N ASP A 353 29.02 -4.11 -19.13
CA ASP A 353 28.46 -4.20 -17.76
C ASP A 353 29.24 -3.34 -16.76
N CYS A 354 30.45 -2.89 -17.14
CA CYS A 354 31.21 -1.82 -16.51
C CYS A 354 30.33 -0.69 -16.00
N HIS A 355 29.44 -0.11 -16.83
CA HIS A 355 28.62 1.03 -16.39
C HIS A 355 27.59 0.65 -15.32
N ARG A 356 27.04 -0.58 -15.40
CA ARG A 356 26.07 -1.10 -14.42
C ARG A 356 26.74 -1.43 -13.08
N LEU A 357 28.03 -1.76 -13.11
CA LEU A 357 28.82 -2.13 -11.93
C LEU A 357 29.60 -0.95 -11.34
N GLU A 358 29.84 0.10 -12.13
CA GLU A 358 30.67 1.25 -11.74
C GLU A 358 30.29 1.82 -10.37
N PRO A 359 29.01 2.12 -10.05
CA PRO A 359 28.68 2.71 -8.75
C PRO A 359 28.97 1.77 -7.58
N PHE A 360 28.75 0.47 -7.77
CA PHE A 360 29.02 -0.56 -6.78
C PHE A 360 30.53 -0.73 -6.52
N LEU A 361 31.34 -0.71 -7.58
CA LEU A 361 32.79 -0.84 -7.48
C LEU A 361 33.45 0.43 -6.94
N GLN A 362 32.98 1.61 -7.34
CA GLN A 362 33.45 2.91 -6.81
C GLN A 362 33.15 3.05 -5.31
N ALA A 363 32.05 2.47 -4.84
CA ALA A 363 31.74 2.39 -3.41
C ALA A 363 32.65 1.40 -2.63
N GLY A 364 33.60 0.72 -3.29
CA GLY A 364 34.57 -0.17 -2.65
C GLY A 364 34.03 -1.56 -2.33
N HIS A 365 32.85 -1.91 -2.86
CA HIS A 365 32.17 -3.17 -2.54
C HIS A 365 32.57 -4.35 -3.42
N GLY A 366 33.56 -4.20 -4.31
CA GLY A 366 34.00 -5.29 -5.19
C GLY A 366 34.46 -6.57 -4.47
N HIS A 367 34.81 -6.47 -3.18
CA HIS A 367 35.13 -7.60 -2.32
C HIS A 367 33.93 -8.50 -1.98
N ALA A 368 32.70 -8.04 -2.21
CA ALA A 368 31.49 -8.83 -1.96
C ALA A 368 31.18 -9.81 -3.10
N LEU A 369 31.71 -9.57 -4.32
CA LEU A 369 31.54 -10.46 -5.47
C LEU A 369 32.49 -11.66 -5.37
N HIS A 370 31.90 -12.86 -5.25
CA HIS A 370 32.65 -14.13 -5.22
C HIS A 370 32.59 -14.87 -6.56
N PHE A 371 31.50 -14.70 -7.29
CA PHE A 371 31.31 -15.31 -8.61
C PHE A 371 30.74 -14.26 -9.55
N PHE A 372 31.31 -14.18 -10.75
CA PHE A 372 30.85 -13.25 -11.78
C PHE A 372 30.73 -13.93 -13.14
N HIS A 373 29.60 -13.72 -13.82
CA HIS A 373 29.39 -14.09 -15.21
C HIS A 373 28.81 -12.90 -15.96
N GLY A 374 29.53 -12.38 -16.96
CA GLY A 374 29.09 -11.20 -17.73
C GLY A 374 30.17 -10.64 -18.64
N TYR A 375 29.97 -9.42 -19.13
CA TYR A 375 30.87 -8.76 -20.08
C TYR A 375 31.46 -7.45 -19.53
N VAL A 376 32.74 -7.48 -19.13
CA VAL A 376 33.44 -6.36 -18.49
C VAL A 376 34.86 -6.18 -19.02
N LYS A 377 35.40 -4.97 -18.90
CA LYS A 377 36.81 -4.66 -19.21
C LYS A 377 37.74 -5.17 -18.11
N ALA A 378 39.01 -5.40 -18.45
CA ALA A 378 40.03 -5.85 -17.51
C ALA A 378 40.18 -4.91 -16.29
N SER A 379 40.06 -3.59 -16.48
CA SER A 379 40.11 -2.60 -15.40
C SER A 379 38.98 -2.76 -14.38
N THR A 380 37.78 -3.09 -14.85
CA THR A 380 36.61 -3.33 -13.99
C THR A 380 36.76 -4.62 -13.17
N LEU A 381 37.36 -5.66 -13.76
CA LEU A 381 37.66 -6.92 -13.05
C LEU A 381 38.67 -6.74 -11.93
N GLN A 382 39.66 -5.86 -12.10
CA GLN A 382 40.66 -5.59 -11.06
C GLN A 382 40.04 -5.00 -9.78
N ALA A 383 38.88 -4.35 -9.89
CA ALA A 383 38.14 -3.84 -8.74
C ALA A 383 37.36 -4.93 -7.99
N MET A 384 37.21 -6.14 -8.54
CA MET A 384 36.49 -7.27 -7.93
C MET A 384 37.45 -8.18 -7.16
N THR A 385 37.85 -7.75 -5.96
CA THR A 385 39.03 -8.30 -5.26
C THR A 385 38.87 -9.69 -4.63
N SER A 386 37.66 -10.23 -4.55
CA SER A 386 37.35 -11.51 -3.88
C SER A 386 36.81 -12.59 -4.81
N LEU A 387 36.93 -12.41 -6.14
CA LEU A 387 36.45 -13.37 -7.11
C LEU A 387 37.14 -14.73 -6.96
N GLN A 388 36.35 -15.77 -6.76
CA GLN A 388 36.79 -17.17 -6.76
C GLN A 388 36.63 -17.80 -8.14
N TYR A 389 35.60 -17.38 -8.87
CA TYR A 389 35.24 -17.92 -10.17
C TYR A 389 34.77 -16.82 -11.11
N ILE A 390 35.14 -16.95 -12.39
CA ILE A 390 34.82 -15.98 -13.41
C ILE A 390 34.39 -16.69 -14.71
N GLY A 391 33.25 -16.28 -15.26
CA GLY A 391 32.83 -16.58 -16.62
C GLY A 391 32.88 -15.30 -17.45
N LEU A 392 33.70 -15.26 -18.49
CA LEU A 392 33.78 -14.12 -19.40
C LEU A 392 33.44 -14.56 -20.81
N LEU A 393 32.71 -13.70 -21.53
CA LEU A 393 32.59 -13.80 -22.97
C LEU A 393 33.85 -13.21 -23.61
N VAL A 394 34.66 -14.05 -24.26
CA VAL A 394 35.85 -13.59 -25.00
C VAL A 394 35.41 -13.15 -26.39
N SER A 395 35.12 -11.86 -26.57
CA SER A 395 34.99 -11.26 -27.90
C SER A 395 36.38 -10.87 -28.42
N ASP A 396 37.04 -11.85 -29.06
CA ASP A 396 38.06 -11.72 -30.11
C ASP A 396 38.85 -13.02 -30.20
N TRP A 397 38.27 -14.05 -30.84
CA TRP A 397 39.08 -15.08 -31.46
C TRP A 397 39.24 -14.70 -32.94
N PRO A 398 40.45 -14.39 -33.43
CA PRO A 398 40.62 -14.14 -34.84
C PRO A 398 40.23 -15.43 -35.57
N VAL A 399 39.17 -15.34 -36.38
CA VAL A 399 38.92 -16.32 -37.43
C VAL A 399 40.15 -16.26 -38.32
N ARG A 400 41.10 -17.17 -38.10
CA ARG A 400 42.15 -17.42 -39.09
C ARG A 400 41.41 -17.90 -40.32
N GLY A 401 41.39 -17.05 -41.34
CA GLY A 401 40.99 -17.46 -42.67
C GLY A 401 41.92 -18.58 -43.13
N GLU A 402 41.32 -19.72 -43.44
CA GLU A 402 41.76 -20.64 -44.49
C GLU A 402 40.57 -20.89 -45.40
#